data_AF-A0A2T7PLJ9-F1
#
_entry.id   AF-A0A2T7PLJ9-F1
#
_cell.length_a   1.000
_cell.length_b   1.000
_cell.length_c   1.000
_cell.angle_alpha   90.00
_cell.angle_beta   90.00
_cell.angle_gamma   90.00
#
_symmetry.space_group_name_H-M   'P 1'
#
loop_
_entity.id
_entity.type
_entity.pdbx_description
1 polymer ?
#
loop_
_entity_poly.entity_id
_entity_poly.type
_entity_poly.pdbx_seq_one_letter_code
_entity_poly.pdbx_strand_id
1 'polypeptide(L)'
;MIGITFYDENGIPASPVSTWQFNFKFTLSEDMYAQESIDLLRKSGIQFEKLESDGILPNDFAELLTTSGVVLMDDIKWLSFHSGYDFGYMLKILTGENLPAEENAFFELLRIYFQNIYDVKYLMKSCKNLKGGLQEVADQLEASFIGPQHQAGSDSLLTGNAFFKMREMFFEDNIDDAKYCGHLYGLGTSFVANGAGYDTYNNSHTPVPGVDEGGAATVIS
;
A
#
# COMPACT_ATOMS: atom_id res chain seq x y z
N MET A 1 -11.02 8.37 0.49
CA MET A 1 -11.37 7.05 -0.08
C MET A 1 -10.15 6.17 0.06
N ILE A 2 -10.31 4.85 0.13
CA ILE A 2 -9.21 3.88 0.15
C ILE A 2 -9.54 2.78 -0.87
N GLY A 3 -8.57 2.39 -1.69
CA GLY A 3 -8.65 1.26 -2.58
C GLY A 3 -7.80 0.12 -2.07
N ILE A 4 -8.38 -1.07 -1.98
CA ILE A 4 -7.65 -2.29 -1.62
C ILE A 4 -7.82 -3.31 -2.73
N THR A 5 -6.70 -3.77 -3.30
CA THR A 5 -6.69 -4.89 -4.25
C THR A 5 -5.90 -6.06 -3.69
N PHE A 6 -6.43 -7.28 -3.83
CA PHE A 6 -5.80 -8.50 -3.34
C PHE A 6 -5.29 -9.36 -4.49
N TYR A 7 -4.06 -9.82 -4.34
CA TYR A 7 -3.36 -10.74 -5.25
C TYR A 7 -2.75 -11.89 -4.46
N ASP A 8 -2.52 -13.02 -5.14
CA ASP A 8 -1.58 -14.02 -4.67
C ASP A 8 -0.11 -13.61 -4.95
N GLU A 9 0.84 -14.44 -4.51
CA GLU A 9 2.28 -14.24 -4.68
C GLU A 9 2.74 -14.18 -6.15
N ASN A 10 1.96 -14.78 -7.05
CA ASN A 10 2.23 -14.84 -8.48
C ASN A 10 1.64 -13.65 -9.24
N GLY A 11 0.95 -12.74 -8.54
CA GLY A 11 0.31 -11.57 -9.15
C GLY A 11 -1.01 -11.89 -9.82
N ILE A 12 -1.65 -13.00 -9.43
CA ILE A 12 -2.99 -13.34 -9.88
C ILE A 12 -4.00 -12.64 -8.95
N PRO A 13 -4.88 -11.76 -9.47
CA PRO A 13 -5.87 -11.06 -8.66
C PRO A 13 -6.94 -12.03 -8.14
N ALA A 14 -7.44 -11.77 -6.93
CA ALA A 14 -8.48 -12.60 -6.32
C ALA A 14 -9.79 -12.61 -7.15
N SER A 15 -10.52 -13.74 -7.10
CA SER A 15 -11.75 -13.96 -7.86
C SER A 15 -12.92 -14.32 -6.94
N PRO A 16 -14.16 -13.85 -7.21
CA PRO A 16 -14.60 -13.09 -8.39
C PRO A 16 -14.36 -11.58 -8.29
N VAL A 17 -14.05 -11.06 -7.10
CA VAL A 17 -13.74 -9.65 -6.87
C VAL A 17 -12.35 -9.58 -6.26
N SER A 18 -11.47 -8.79 -6.89
CA SER A 18 -10.11 -8.53 -6.41
C SER A 18 -9.97 -7.20 -5.71
N THR A 19 -10.84 -6.24 -6.03
CA THR A 19 -10.65 -4.82 -5.70
C THR A 19 -11.88 -4.26 -5.00
N TRP A 20 -11.65 -3.59 -3.88
CA TRP A 20 -12.64 -2.88 -3.09
C TRP A 20 -12.28 -1.41 -3.01
N GLN A 21 -13.27 -0.54 -3.24
CA GLN A 21 -13.14 0.90 -3.01
C GLN A 21 -14.03 1.31 -1.84
N PHE A 22 -13.39 1.73 -0.76
CA PHE A 22 -14.02 2.24 0.44
C PHE A 22 -14.24 3.75 0.32
N ASN A 23 -15.51 4.13 0.27
CA ASN A 23 -15.96 5.51 0.13
C ASN A 23 -16.36 6.03 1.52
N PHE A 24 -15.51 6.86 2.12
CA PHE A 24 -15.72 7.39 3.46
C PHE A 24 -16.67 8.58 3.46
N LYS A 25 -17.34 8.77 4.61
CA LYS A 25 -18.16 9.95 4.86
C LYS A 25 -17.31 11.21 4.72
N PHE A 26 -17.82 12.16 3.95
CA PHE A 26 -17.16 13.44 3.69
C PHE A 26 -18.22 14.48 3.32
N THR A 27 -18.09 15.69 3.88
CA THR A 27 -19.04 16.78 3.70
C THR A 27 -18.32 18.07 3.32
N LEU A 28 -18.71 18.64 2.18
CA LEU A 28 -18.15 19.90 1.66
C LEU A 28 -18.48 21.14 2.52
N SER A 29 -19.45 21.06 3.43
CA SER A 29 -19.77 22.18 4.32
C SER A 29 -18.99 22.20 5.64
N GLU A 30 -18.36 21.08 6.02
CA GLU A 30 -17.73 20.90 7.33
C GLU A 30 -16.23 20.58 7.20
N ASP A 31 -15.86 19.74 6.24
CA ASP A 31 -14.50 19.27 6.08
C ASP A 31 -13.61 20.30 5.38
N MET A 32 -12.34 20.36 5.78
CA MET A 32 -11.33 21.13 5.07
C MET A 32 -10.90 20.40 3.80
N TYR A 33 -10.76 21.15 2.70
CA TYR A 33 -10.31 20.61 1.42
C TYR A 33 -9.57 21.66 0.58
N ALA A 34 -8.79 21.18 -0.39
CA ALA A 34 -8.26 22.00 -1.46
C ALA A 34 -9.26 21.99 -2.64
N GLN A 35 -9.64 23.16 -3.13
CA GLN A 35 -10.65 23.28 -4.21
C GLN A 35 -10.23 22.52 -5.48
N GLU A 36 -8.95 22.59 -5.83
CA GLU A 36 -8.40 21.88 -6.99
C GLU A 36 -8.57 20.36 -6.88
N SER A 37 -8.40 19.81 -5.67
CA SER A 37 -8.63 18.38 -5.41
C SER A 37 -10.09 17.99 -5.55
N ILE A 38 -11.03 18.81 -5.05
CA ILE A 38 -12.47 18.56 -5.21
C ILE A 38 -12.87 18.56 -6.69
N ASP A 39 -12.38 19.54 -7.45
CA ASP A 39 -12.70 19.66 -8.87
C ASP A 39 -12.14 18.49 -9.68
N LEU A 40 -10.93 18.03 -9.36
CA LEU A 40 -10.34 16.83 -9.94
C LEU A 40 -11.15 15.57 -9.60
N LEU A 41 -11.51 15.39 -8.33
CA LEU A 41 -12.27 14.22 -7.88
C LEU A 41 -13.67 14.18 -8.50
N ARG A 42 -14.35 15.33 -8.62
CA ARG A 42 -15.64 15.41 -9.35
C ARG A 42 -15.50 15.00 -10.81
N LYS A 43 -14.47 15.49 -11.51
CA LYS A 43 -14.19 15.10 -12.90
C LYS A 43 -13.88 13.60 -13.03
N SER A 44 -13.32 13.01 -11.98
CA SER A 44 -13.01 11.58 -11.89
C SER A 44 -14.21 10.71 -11.51
N GLY A 45 -15.39 11.31 -11.31
CA GLY A 45 -16.66 10.61 -11.10
C GLY A 45 -17.08 10.46 -9.63
N ILE A 46 -16.40 11.12 -8.70
CA ILE A 46 -16.78 11.09 -7.27
C ILE A 46 -18.08 11.88 -7.04
N GLN A 47 -19.05 11.19 -6.43
CA GLN A 47 -20.36 11.73 -6.06
C GLN A 47 -20.33 12.16 -4.58
N PHE A 48 -19.97 13.42 -4.32
CA PHE A 48 -19.83 13.95 -2.96
C PHE A 48 -21.12 13.88 -2.15
N GLU A 49 -22.26 14.03 -2.80
CA GLU A 49 -23.58 13.91 -2.16
C GLU A 49 -23.81 12.50 -1.58
N LYS A 50 -23.29 11.46 -2.25
CA LYS A 50 -23.33 10.09 -1.74
C LYS A 50 -22.29 9.83 -0.65
N LEU A 51 -21.14 10.48 -0.71
CA LEU A 51 -20.17 10.40 0.38
C LEU A 51 -20.78 10.98 1.66
N GLU A 52 -21.48 12.11 1.56
CA GLU A 52 -22.15 12.74 2.69
C GLU A 52 -23.27 11.87 3.26
N SER A 53 -24.14 11.32 2.40
CA SER A 53 -25.31 10.54 2.86
C SER A 53 -24.98 9.10 3.27
N ASP A 54 -24.16 8.41 2.48
CA ASP A 54 -23.98 6.95 2.53
C ASP A 54 -22.53 6.53 2.85
N GLY A 55 -21.63 7.50 3.05
CA GLY A 55 -20.21 7.23 3.26
C GLY A 55 -19.93 6.49 4.56
N ILE A 56 -18.91 5.63 4.50
CA ILE A 56 -18.46 4.80 5.63
C ILE A 56 -17.85 5.69 6.71
N LEU A 57 -18.20 5.46 7.97
CA LEU A 57 -17.52 6.11 9.08
C LEU A 57 -16.11 5.52 9.22
N PRO A 58 -15.06 6.36 9.31
CA PRO A 58 -13.69 5.85 9.42
C PRO A 58 -13.48 4.87 10.58
N ASN A 59 -14.14 5.09 11.72
CA ASN A 59 -14.04 4.22 12.89
C ASN A 59 -14.65 2.83 12.65
N ASP A 60 -15.79 2.75 11.96
CA ASP A 60 -16.44 1.47 11.61
C ASP A 60 -15.53 0.66 10.67
N PHE A 61 -14.89 1.33 9.72
CA PHE A 61 -13.89 0.71 8.86
C PHE A 61 -12.67 0.23 9.65
N ALA A 62 -12.14 1.05 10.56
CA ALA A 62 -10.99 0.70 11.39
C ALA A 62 -11.25 -0.55 12.23
N GLU A 63 -12.41 -0.64 12.88
CA GLU A 63 -12.81 -1.79 13.69
C GLU A 63 -12.81 -3.09 12.87
N LEU A 64 -13.45 -3.05 11.70
CA LEU A 64 -13.53 -4.21 10.81
C LEU A 64 -12.17 -4.58 10.22
N LEU A 65 -11.37 -3.61 9.77
CA LEU A 65 -10.07 -3.88 9.17
C LEU A 65 -9.10 -4.47 10.21
N THR A 66 -9.10 -3.95 11.44
CA THR A 66 -8.20 -4.40 12.52
C THR A 66 -8.38 -5.88 12.84
N THR A 67 -9.61 -6.40 12.73
CA THR A 67 -9.93 -7.81 13.02
C THR A 67 -10.03 -8.71 11.79
N SER A 68 -9.75 -8.16 10.60
CA SER A 68 -9.88 -8.88 9.32
C SER A 68 -8.72 -9.81 8.98
N GLY A 69 -7.56 -9.64 9.62
CA GLY A 69 -6.30 -10.31 9.23
C GLY A 69 -5.55 -9.61 8.08
N VAL A 70 -5.97 -8.42 7.65
CA VAL A 70 -5.28 -7.66 6.60
C VAL A 70 -4.14 -6.78 7.15
N VAL A 71 -4.29 -6.31 8.39
CA VAL A 71 -3.28 -5.52 9.13
C VAL A 71 -2.79 -6.32 10.34
N LEU A 72 -1.66 -5.91 10.93
CA LEU A 72 -1.05 -6.55 12.10
C LEU A 72 -0.53 -7.99 11.85
N MET A 73 -0.47 -8.41 10.58
CA MET A 73 -0.03 -9.73 10.16
C MET A 73 1.33 -9.65 9.46
N ASP A 74 2.20 -10.65 9.69
CA ASP A 74 3.57 -10.72 9.17
C ASP A 74 3.69 -11.47 7.83
N ASP A 75 2.66 -12.21 7.45
CA ASP A 75 2.52 -12.92 6.17
C ASP A 75 1.91 -12.05 5.05
N ILE A 76 1.36 -10.88 5.40
CA ILE A 76 0.79 -9.93 4.43
C ILE A 76 1.87 -9.00 3.88
N LYS A 77 1.88 -8.84 2.55
CA LYS A 77 2.74 -7.89 1.82
C LYS A 77 1.93 -6.73 1.28
N TRP A 78 2.24 -5.53 1.72
CA TRP A 78 1.61 -4.29 1.27
C TRP A 78 2.34 -3.70 0.06
N LEU A 79 1.62 -3.52 -1.04
CA LEU A 79 2.11 -2.83 -2.24
C LEU A 79 1.48 -1.45 -2.32
N SER A 80 2.24 -0.45 -2.73
CA SER A 80 1.77 0.94 -2.79
C SER A 80 2.55 1.77 -3.80
N PHE A 81 2.13 3.01 -4.07
CA PHE A 81 2.85 3.93 -4.95
C PHE A 81 2.90 5.33 -4.35
N HIS A 82 4.10 5.82 -3.99
CA HIS A 82 4.28 7.17 -3.43
C HIS A 82 3.47 7.43 -2.15
N SER A 83 3.57 6.50 -1.22
CA SER A 83 2.49 6.16 -0.30
C SER A 83 2.57 6.77 1.10
N GLY A 84 3.41 7.80 1.28
CA GLY A 84 3.58 8.45 2.59
C GLY A 84 2.27 8.98 3.18
N TYR A 85 1.46 9.65 2.35
CA TYR A 85 0.14 10.14 2.77
C TYR A 85 -0.88 9.02 2.95
N ASP A 86 -0.83 7.98 2.12
CA ASP A 86 -1.78 6.86 2.15
C ASP A 86 -1.65 6.10 3.49
N PHE A 87 -0.43 5.74 3.87
CA PHE A 87 -0.17 5.09 5.15
C PHE A 87 -0.37 6.01 6.35
N GLY A 88 -0.08 7.32 6.20
CA GLY A 88 -0.43 8.31 7.22
C GLY A 88 -1.94 8.38 7.47
N TYR A 89 -2.75 8.35 6.41
CA TYR A 89 -4.20 8.34 6.53
C TYR A 89 -4.71 7.03 7.15
N MET A 90 -4.18 5.88 6.72
CA MET A 90 -4.52 4.57 7.30
C MET A 90 -4.19 4.49 8.79
N LEU A 91 -2.98 4.91 9.19
CA LEU A 91 -2.60 4.90 10.60
C LEU A 91 -3.50 5.80 11.43
N LYS A 92 -3.81 7.02 10.94
CA LYS A 92 -4.74 7.92 11.62
C LYS A 92 -6.11 7.28 11.84
N ILE A 93 -6.62 6.57 10.83
CA ILE A 93 -7.92 5.87 10.95
C ILE A 93 -7.83 4.71 11.93
N LEU A 94 -6.81 3.86 11.80
CA LEU A 94 -6.66 2.64 12.60
C LEU A 94 -6.38 2.93 14.07
N THR A 95 -5.65 4.00 14.37
CA THR A 95 -5.33 4.38 15.75
C THR A 95 -6.41 5.25 16.37
N GLY A 96 -7.20 5.96 15.56
CA GLY A 96 -8.13 6.98 16.04
C GLY A 96 -7.44 8.22 16.64
N GLU A 97 -6.12 8.35 16.47
CA GLU A 97 -5.29 9.37 17.10
C GLU A 97 -4.58 10.25 16.06
N ASN A 98 -4.01 11.37 16.53
CA ASN A 98 -3.10 12.17 15.70
C ASN A 98 -1.84 11.36 15.36
N LEU A 99 -1.29 11.59 14.16
CA LEU A 99 -0.03 10.95 13.76
C LEU A 99 1.11 11.36 14.71
N PRO A 100 2.08 10.46 14.95
CA PRO A 100 3.26 10.79 15.74
C PRO A 100 3.97 12.03 15.19
N ALA A 101 4.39 12.93 16.10
CA ALA A 101 5.07 14.17 15.72
C ALA A 101 6.49 13.92 15.16
N GLU A 102 7.14 12.84 15.63
CA GLU A 102 8.48 12.44 15.22
C GLU A 102 8.41 11.36 14.14
N GLU A 103 9.20 11.52 13.07
CA GLU A 103 9.23 10.58 11.93
C GLU A 103 9.59 9.15 12.35
N ASN A 104 10.55 8.99 13.28
CA ASN A 104 10.93 7.67 13.79
C ASN A 104 9.76 6.96 14.49
N ALA A 105 9.00 7.69 15.31
CA ALA A 105 7.84 7.13 16.01
C ALA A 105 6.71 6.78 15.02
N PHE A 106 6.57 7.54 13.93
CA PHE A 106 5.69 7.17 12.83
C PHE A 106 6.09 5.83 12.21
N PHE A 107 7.37 5.62 11.90
CA PHE A 107 7.83 4.35 11.31
C PHE A 107 7.76 3.17 12.28
N GLU A 108 8.00 3.38 13.57
CA GLU A 108 7.80 2.35 14.60
C GLU A 108 6.34 1.90 14.65
N LEU A 109 5.40 2.85 14.64
CA LEU A 109 3.96 2.55 14.61
C LEU A 109 3.53 1.90 13.29
N LEU A 110 4.06 2.40 12.16
CA LEU A 110 3.78 1.86 10.84
C LEU A 110 4.13 0.38 10.76
N ARG A 111 5.30 -0.02 11.26
CA ARG A 111 5.77 -1.40 11.25
C ARG A 111 4.91 -2.35 12.08
N ILE A 112 4.21 -1.85 13.11
CA ILE A 112 3.28 -2.67 13.89
C ILE A 112 2.09 -3.08 13.01
N TYR A 113 1.49 -2.12 12.31
CA TYR A 113 0.28 -2.36 11.50
C TYR A 113 0.58 -2.96 10.12
N PHE A 114 1.70 -2.58 9.52
CA PHE A 114 2.07 -2.86 8.14
C PHE A 114 3.52 -3.33 8.09
N GLN A 115 3.73 -4.61 8.37
CA GLN A 115 5.09 -5.15 8.57
C GLN A 115 5.91 -5.16 7.29
N ASN A 116 5.32 -5.63 6.18
CA ASN A 116 6.00 -5.72 4.89
C ASN A 116 5.41 -4.73 3.91
N ILE A 117 6.11 -3.63 3.62
CA ILE A 117 5.67 -2.62 2.64
C ILE A 117 6.67 -2.52 1.49
N TYR A 118 6.18 -2.49 0.25
CA TYR A 118 6.95 -2.20 -0.95
C TYR A 118 6.32 -1.02 -1.70
N ASP A 119 6.94 0.16 -1.57
CA ASP A 119 6.53 1.34 -2.35
C ASP A 119 7.14 1.26 -3.74
N VAL A 120 6.30 1.02 -4.76
CA VAL A 120 6.71 0.89 -6.17
C VAL A 120 7.58 2.07 -6.61
N LYS A 121 7.25 3.29 -6.17
CA LYS A 121 8.02 4.49 -6.53
C LYS A 121 9.41 4.51 -5.88
N TYR A 122 9.56 3.90 -4.71
CA TYR A 122 10.87 3.67 -4.11
C TYR A 122 11.66 2.61 -4.89
N LEU A 123 11.04 1.48 -5.23
CA LEU A 123 11.68 0.40 -6.02
C LEU A 123 12.17 0.91 -7.38
N MET A 124 11.41 1.78 -8.04
CA MET A 124 11.76 2.42 -9.32
C MET A 124 13.13 3.10 -9.30
N LYS A 125 13.66 3.54 -8.14
CA LYS A 125 15.01 4.13 -8.04
C LYS A 125 16.12 3.16 -8.47
N SER A 126 15.85 1.86 -8.44
CA SER A 126 16.76 0.81 -8.92
C SER A 126 16.47 0.35 -10.36
N CYS A 127 15.41 0.85 -10.99
CA CYS A 127 15.00 0.49 -12.34
C CYS A 127 15.50 1.54 -13.33
N LYS A 128 16.40 1.15 -14.24
CA LYS A 128 16.90 2.09 -15.26
C LYS A 128 15.74 2.52 -16.17
N ASN A 129 15.66 3.82 -16.43
CA ASN A 129 14.68 4.46 -17.34
C ASN A 129 13.22 4.43 -16.91
N LEU A 130 12.87 3.91 -15.73
CA LEU A 130 11.50 3.95 -15.22
C LEU A 130 11.30 5.21 -14.38
N LYS A 131 10.41 6.11 -14.81
CA LYS A 131 10.15 7.40 -14.16
C LYS A 131 8.72 7.87 -14.39
N GLY A 132 8.23 8.72 -13.49
CA GLY A 132 6.94 9.37 -13.66
C GLY A 132 5.94 9.10 -12.54
N GLY A 133 4.68 9.47 -12.80
CA GLY A 133 3.52 9.07 -12.00
C GLY A 133 3.06 7.64 -12.29
N LEU A 134 2.10 7.14 -11.51
CA LEU A 134 1.62 5.75 -11.61
C LEU A 134 1.17 5.37 -13.02
N GLN A 135 0.39 6.24 -13.68
CA GLN A 135 -0.07 5.99 -15.05
C GLN A 135 1.08 5.90 -16.04
N GLU A 136 2.02 6.85 -15.99
CA GLU A 136 3.18 6.86 -16.89
C GLU A 136 4.06 5.62 -16.71
N VAL A 137 4.18 5.14 -15.47
CA VAL A 137 4.93 3.94 -15.11
C VAL A 137 4.21 2.69 -15.63
N ALA A 138 2.88 2.60 -15.44
CA ALA A 138 2.09 1.50 -15.96
C ALA A 138 2.17 1.41 -17.50
N ASP A 139 2.13 2.56 -18.18
CA ASP A 139 2.28 2.64 -19.64
C ASP A 139 3.67 2.17 -20.11
N GLN A 140 4.73 2.58 -19.40
CA GLN A 140 6.11 2.13 -19.69
C GLN A 140 6.33 0.63 -19.45
N LEU A 141 5.58 0.03 -18.53
CA LEU A 141 5.64 -1.39 -18.21
C LEU A 141 4.69 -2.23 -19.07
N GLU A 142 3.88 -1.60 -19.93
CA GLU A 142 2.78 -2.26 -20.67
C GLU A 142 1.78 -2.97 -19.72
N ALA A 143 1.60 -2.41 -18.52
CA ALA A 143 0.75 -2.93 -17.45
C ALA A 143 -0.57 -2.14 -17.29
N SER A 144 -0.89 -1.29 -18.26
CA SER A 144 -2.04 -0.38 -18.20
C SER A 144 -3.37 -1.14 -18.22
N PHE A 145 -4.33 -0.62 -17.46
CA PHE A 145 -5.69 -1.14 -17.39
C PHE A 145 -6.73 -0.06 -17.71
N ILE A 146 -7.90 -0.47 -18.20
CA ILE A 146 -9.03 0.41 -18.53
C ILE A 146 -9.99 0.47 -17.33
N GLY A 147 -9.80 1.45 -16.46
CA GLY A 147 -10.66 1.78 -15.33
C GLY A 147 -10.83 3.29 -15.15
N PRO A 148 -11.70 3.75 -14.24
CA PRO A 148 -11.82 5.17 -13.92
C PRO A 148 -10.52 5.66 -13.27
N GLN A 149 -9.79 6.51 -13.99
CA GLN A 149 -8.55 7.12 -13.51
C GLN A 149 -8.81 8.01 -12.28
N HIS A 150 -7.88 8.05 -11.33
CA HIS A 150 -7.96 8.86 -10.10
C HIS A 150 -9.09 8.45 -9.15
N GLN A 151 -9.43 7.15 -9.16
CA GLN A 151 -10.23 6.53 -8.13
C GLN A 151 -9.41 5.46 -7.42
N ALA A 152 -9.43 5.48 -6.09
CA ALA A 152 -8.55 4.67 -5.26
C ALA A 152 -8.62 3.17 -5.59
N GLY A 153 -9.81 2.64 -5.90
CA GLY A 153 -9.96 1.24 -6.33
C GLY A 153 -9.19 0.96 -7.62
N SER A 154 -9.41 1.76 -8.67
CA SER A 154 -8.70 1.60 -9.96
C SER A 154 -7.19 1.80 -9.82
N ASP A 155 -6.78 2.79 -9.02
CA ASP A 155 -5.37 3.10 -8.79
C ASP A 155 -4.67 1.99 -7.98
N SER A 156 -5.37 1.34 -7.05
CA SER A 156 -4.83 0.17 -6.31
C SER A 156 -4.61 -1.04 -7.22
N LEU A 157 -5.53 -1.30 -8.17
CA LEU A 157 -5.37 -2.36 -9.16
C LEU A 157 -4.20 -2.06 -10.12
N LEU A 158 -4.09 -0.81 -10.58
CA LEU A 158 -3.01 -0.38 -11.45
C LEU A 158 -1.64 -0.47 -10.75
N THR A 159 -1.60 -0.15 -9.46
CA THR A 159 -0.39 -0.27 -8.62
C THR A 159 0.06 -1.72 -8.50
N GLY A 160 -0.87 -2.65 -8.27
CA GLY A 160 -0.55 -4.09 -8.23
C GLY A 160 0.00 -4.58 -9.56
N ASN A 161 -0.68 -4.26 -10.67
CA ASN A 161 -0.23 -4.63 -12.01
C ASN A 161 1.16 -4.08 -12.32
N ALA A 162 1.41 -2.81 -11.99
CA ALA A 162 2.72 -2.18 -12.16
C ALA A 162 3.79 -2.85 -11.31
N PHE A 163 3.49 -3.21 -10.04
CA PHE A 163 4.43 -3.91 -9.17
C PHE A 163 4.84 -5.26 -9.75
N PHE A 164 3.89 -6.14 -10.07
CA PHE A 164 4.20 -7.48 -10.54
C PHE A 164 4.94 -7.46 -11.88
N LYS A 165 4.57 -6.53 -12.77
CA LYS A 165 5.29 -6.36 -14.04
C LYS A 165 6.70 -5.82 -13.86
N MET A 166 6.89 -4.88 -12.93
CA MET A 166 8.20 -4.37 -12.57
C MET A 166 9.07 -5.45 -11.92
N ARG A 167 8.49 -6.29 -11.05
CA ARG A 167 9.17 -7.42 -10.40
C ARG A 167 9.71 -8.41 -11.42
N GLU A 168 8.90 -8.80 -12.40
CA GLU A 168 9.30 -9.67 -13.51
C GLU A 168 10.46 -9.05 -14.31
N MET A 169 10.33 -7.78 -14.71
CA MET A 169 11.26 -7.15 -15.66
C MET A 169 12.61 -6.72 -15.07
N PHE A 170 12.63 -6.27 -13.80
CA PHE A 170 13.79 -5.61 -13.21
C PHE A 170 14.39 -6.35 -12.01
N PHE A 171 13.68 -7.35 -11.47
CA PHE A 171 14.05 -7.98 -10.21
C PHE A 171 14.09 -9.52 -10.28
N GLU A 172 14.00 -10.13 -11.46
CA GLU A 172 14.08 -11.60 -11.63
C GLU A 172 13.08 -12.33 -10.71
N ASP A 173 11.87 -11.77 -10.60
CA ASP A 173 10.78 -12.25 -9.72
C ASP A 173 11.07 -12.23 -8.21
N ASN A 174 12.17 -11.62 -7.78
CA ASN A 174 12.60 -11.61 -6.38
C ASN A 174 12.98 -10.21 -5.87
N ILE A 175 12.30 -9.73 -4.83
CA ILE A 175 12.60 -8.44 -4.18
C ILE A 175 13.45 -8.67 -2.94
N ASP A 176 14.56 -7.94 -2.82
CA ASP A 176 15.42 -7.95 -1.63
C ASP A 176 14.79 -7.15 -0.47
N ASP A 177 14.25 -7.86 0.51
CA ASP A 177 13.60 -7.26 1.68
C ASP A 177 14.51 -6.33 2.46
N ALA A 178 15.78 -6.68 2.64
CA ALA A 178 16.74 -5.87 3.40
C ALA A 178 16.96 -4.50 2.76
N LYS A 179 16.72 -4.39 1.45
CA LYS A 179 16.92 -3.17 0.68
C LYS A 179 15.64 -2.37 0.44
N TYR A 180 14.50 -3.04 0.29
CA TYR A 180 13.27 -2.41 -0.20
C TYR A 180 12.11 -2.43 0.79
N CYS A 181 12.05 -3.39 1.70
CA CYS A 181 10.93 -3.53 2.62
C CYS A 181 10.87 -2.34 3.59
N GLY A 182 9.68 -1.80 3.83
CA GLY A 182 9.39 -0.75 4.79
C GLY A 182 9.83 0.67 4.37
N HIS A 183 10.33 0.86 3.15
CA HIS A 183 10.77 2.15 2.65
C HIS A 183 9.66 2.87 1.87
N LEU A 184 9.26 4.06 2.34
CA LEU A 184 8.28 4.91 1.66
C LEU A 184 8.99 5.98 0.83
N TYR A 185 8.51 6.25 -0.39
CA TYR A 185 9.14 7.27 -1.22
C TYR A 185 8.99 8.67 -0.59
N GLY A 186 10.11 9.39 -0.47
CA GLY A 186 10.14 10.76 0.04
C GLY A 186 10.17 10.87 1.57
N LEU A 187 10.14 9.75 2.30
CA LEU A 187 10.22 9.70 3.76
C LEU A 187 11.37 8.80 4.22
N GLY A 188 11.92 9.11 5.39
CA GLY A 188 13.04 8.39 5.98
C GLY A 188 14.39 8.74 5.34
N THR A 189 15.37 9.03 6.19
CA THR A 189 16.78 8.90 5.80
C THR A 189 17.18 7.45 6.07
N SER A 190 17.45 6.69 5.00
CA SER A 190 18.14 5.39 4.98
C SER A 190 18.11 4.64 6.32
N PHE A 191 17.10 3.82 6.58
CA PHE A 191 17.18 2.78 7.61
C PHE A 191 18.17 1.69 7.13
N VAL A 192 19.46 2.05 7.05
CA VAL A 192 20.53 1.06 7.05
C VAL A 192 20.61 0.57 8.48
N ALA A 193 20.12 -0.64 8.74
CA ALA A 193 20.40 -1.37 9.96
C ALA A 193 21.92 -1.61 10.06
N ASN A 194 22.64 -0.63 10.59
CA ASN A 194 23.96 -0.84 11.15
C ASN A 194 23.78 -1.31 12.59
N GLY A 195 23.80 -2.62 12.78
CA GLY A 195 23.73 -3.26 14.09
C GLY A 195 24.45 -4.61 14.06
N ALA A 196 25.78 -4.57 14.06
CA ALA A 196 26.60 -5.73 14.38
C ALA A 196 26.28 -6.19 15.82
N GLY A 197 25.86 -7.44 15.95
CA GLY A 197 25.53 -8.08 17.23
C GLY A 197 25.16 -9.53 17.01
N TYR A 198 26.09 -10.33 16.49
CA TYR A 198 26.00 -11.78 16.54
C TYR A 198 26.08 -12.21 18.01
N ASP A 199 24.96 -12.64 18.59
CA ASP A 199 24.97 -13.58 19.69
C ASP A 199 24.36 -14.90 19.22
N THR A 200 25.25 -15.89 19.20
CA THR A 200 25.00 -17.29 18.90
C THR A 200 24.04 -17.89 19.92
N TYR A 201 22.84 -18.30 19.50
CA TYR A 201 22.15 -19.43 20.13
C TYR A 201 22.01 -20.56 19.12
N ASN A 202 22.72 -21.63 19.45
CA ASN A 202 22.80 -22.88 18.76
C ASN A 202 21.46 -23.61 18.92
N ASN A 203 20.69 -23.80 17.84
CA ASN A 203 19.69 -24.85 17.83
C ASN A 203 19.70 -25.57 16.48
N SER A 204 20.20 -26.80 16.52
CA SER A 204 20.18 -27.72 15.39
C SER A 204 18.74 -28.21 15.20
N HIS A 205 18.02 -27.59 14.28
CA HIS A 205 16.81 -28.16 13.68
C HIS A 205 17.00 -28.11 12.16
N THR A 206 17.18 -29.30 11.58
CA THR A 206 17.11 -29.52 10.14
C THR A 206 15.72 -29.11 9.64
N PRO A 207 15.58 -28.24 8.63
CA PRO A 207 14.29 -27.98 8.03
C PRO A 207 13.83 -29.22 7.27
N VAL A 208 12.64 -29.69 7.61
CA VAL A 208 11.81 -30.53 6.75
C VAL A 208 11.39 -29.66 5.56
N PRO A 209 11.36 -30.17 4.31
CA PRO A 209 10.88 -29.36 3.18
C PRO A 209 9.39 -29.05 3.41
N GLY A 210 9.12 -27.79 3.73
CA GLY A 210 7.79 -27.24 3.94
C GLY A 210 7.20 -26.76 2.62
N VAL A 211 5.90 -26.98 2.47
CA VAL A 211 5.03 -26.54 1.39
C VAL A 211 5.08 -25.01 1.29
N ASP A 212 5.15 -24.45 0.09
CA ASP A 212 4.96 -23.01 -0.16
C ASP A 212 3.63 -22.58 0.45
N GLU A 213 3.67 -21.86 1.58
CA GLU A 213 2.51 -21.18 2.14
C GLU A 213 2.34 -19.86 1.39
N GLY A 214 1.37 -19.84 0.48
CA GLY A 214 1.13 -18.77 -0.47
C GLY A 214 0.98 -17.40 0.20
N GLY A 215 1.91 -16.49 -0.06
CA GLY A 215 1.84 -15.12 0.46
C GLY A 215 0.77 -14.32 -0.27
N ALA A 216 -0.10 -13.61 0.46
CA ALA A 216 -1.07 -12.69 -0.14
C ALA A 216 -0.49 -11.27 -0.23
N ALA A 217 -0.57 -10.66 -1.41
CA ALA A 217 -0.22 -9.26 -1.61
C ALA A 217 -1.48 -8.39 -1.54
N THR A 218 -1.47 -7.42 -0.64
CA THR A 218 -2.52 -6.41 -0.48
C THR A 218 -2.00 -5.09 -1.03
N VAL A 219 -2.72 -4.49 -1.97
CA VAL A 219 -2.34 -3.22 -2.58
C VAL A 219 -3.20 -2.11 -2.02
N ILE A 220 -2.57 -1.02 -1.60
CA ILE A 220 -3.24 0.19 -1.14
C ILE A 220 -3.00 1.35 -2.10
N SER A 221 -4.09 2.08 -2.38
CA SER A 221 -4.08 3.40 -3.02
C SER A 221 -5.24 4.27 -2.52
#